data_AF-A0A427TUY8-F1
#
_entry.id   AF-A0A427TUY8-F1
#
_cell.length_a   1.000
_cell.length_b   1.000
_cell.length_c   1.000
_cell.angle_alpha   90.00
_cell.angle_beta   90.00
_cell.angle_gamma   90.00
#
_symmetry.space_group_name_H-M   'P 1'
#
loop_
_entity.id
_entity.type
_entity.pdbx_description
1 polymer ?
#
loop_
_entity_poly.entity_id
_entity_poly.type
_entity_poly.pdbx_seq_one_letter_code
_entity_poly.pdbx_strand_id
1 'polypeptide(L)' 'MKQLINSTRKRNGELQRTAVLRLEMDYELATLFDAMTDSDKTKMKECKQKLERIRQELLRLKAL' A
#
# COMPACT_ATOMS: atom_id res chain seq x y z
N MET A 1 -28.88 0.28 20.37
CA MET A 1 -27.52 0.87 20.44
C MET A 1 -26.34 -0.12 20.24
N LYS A 2 -26.52 -1.32 19.66
CA LYS A 2 -25.39 -2.27 19.38
C LYS A 2 -24.79 -2.16 17.96
N GLN A 3 -25.47 -1.50 17.03
CA GLN A 3 -25.07 -1.43 15.62
C GLN A 3 -24.00 -0.35 15.34
N LEU A 4 -24.00 0.75 16.12
CA LEU A 4 -23.11 1.89 15.89
C LEU A 4 -21.64 1.59 16.22
N ILE A 5 -21.37 0.83 17.29
CA ILE A 5 -20.02 0.54 17.79
C ILE A 5 -19.20 -0.29 16.77
N ASN A 6 -19.86 -1.21 16.05
CA ASN A 6 -19.20 -2.05 15.06
C ASN A 6 -18.74 -1.27 13.82
N SER A 7 -19.45 -0.19 13.46
CA SER A 7 -19.11 0.66 12.31
C SER A 7 -17.88 1.54 12.56
N THR A 8 -17.63 1.93 13.82
CA THR A 8 -16.49 2.77 14.21
C THR A 8 -15.20 1.95 14.29
N ARG A 9 -15.26 0.72 14.84
CA ARG A 9 -14.10 -0.20 14.84
C ARG A 9 -13.64 -0.60 13.44
N LYS A 10 -14.57 -0.84 12.51
CA LYS A 10 -14.23 -1.16 11.11
C LYS A 10 -13.48 0.00 10.44
N ARG A 11 -13.97 1.23 10.59
CA ARG A 11 -13.31 2.44 10.06
C ARG A 11 -11.89 2.61 10.60
N ASN A 12 -11.66 2.38 11.89
CA ASN A 12 -10.32 2.50 12.46
C ASN A 12 -9.35 1.44 11.91
N GLY A 13 -9.81 0.20 11.68
CA GLY A 13 -9.00 -0.86 11.08
C GLY A 13 -8.67 -0.58 9.61
N GLU A 14 -9.62 -0.03 8.84
CA GLU A 14 -9.40 0.39 7.45
C GLU A 14 -8.38 1.52 7.37
N LEU A 15 -8.49 2.54 8.24
CA LEU A 15 -7.53 3.65 8.31
C LEU A 15 -6.11 3.18 8.65
N GLN A 16 -5.97 2.29 9.63
CA GLN A 16 -4.67 1.72 9.98
C GLN A 16 -4.07 0.93 8.81
N ARG A 17 -4.87 0.10 8.14
CA ARG A 17 -4.41 -0.68 6.99
C ARG A 17 -4.02 0.22 5.82
N THR A 18 -4.78 1.27 5.54
CA THR A 18 -4.41 2.28 4.54
C THR A 18 -3.09 2.96 4.89
N ALA A 19 -2.86 3.33 6.15
CA ALA A 19 -1.61 3.95 6.57
C ALA A 19 -0.41 3.02 6.38
N VAL A 20 -0.54 1.74 6.73
CA VAL A 20 0.50 0.73 6.52
C VAL A 20 0.78 0.53 5.03
N LEU A 21 -0.26 0.38 4.20
CA LEU A 21 -0.08 0.23 2.75
C LEU A 21 0.58 1.46 2.10
N ARG A 22 0.32 2.67 2.59
CA ARG A 22 1.01 3.88 2.12
C ARG A 22 2.49 3.86 2.50
N LEU A 23 2.80 3.48 3.75
CA LEU A 23 4.19 3.30 4.20
C LEU A 23 4.93 2.25 3.35
N GLU A 24 4.31 1.11 3.08
CA GLU A 24 4.87 0.06 2.22
C GLU A 24 5.06 0.56 0.77
N MET A 25 4.12 1.34 0.25
CA MET A 25 4.22 1.97 -1.06
C MET A 25 5.41 2.92 -1.13
N ASP A 26 5.57 3.80 -0.14
CA ASP A 26 6.67 4.78 -0.07
C ASP A 26 8.02 4.07 0.00
N TYR A 27 8.12 2.98 0.79
CA TYR A 27 9.33 2.16 0.87
C TYR A 27 9.66 1.47 -0.47
N GLU A 28 8.67 0.88 -1.13
CA GLU A 28 8.89 0.19 -2.39
C GLU A 28 9.19 1.17 -3.55
N LEU A 29 8.67 2.39 -3.49
CA LEU A 29 9.04 3.48 -4.40
C LEU A 29 10.50 3.91 -4.21
N ALA A 30 10.96 4.06 -2.97
CA ALA A 30 12.37 4.33 -2.68
C ALA A 30 13.27 3.20 -3.20
N THR A 31 12.88 1.95 -2.97
CA THR A 31 13.60 0.78 -3.49
C THR A 31 13.64 0.75 -5.02
N LEU A 32 12.55 1.14 -5.68
CA LEU A 32 12.49 1.24 -7.14
C LEU A 32 13.41 2.35 -7.65
N PHE A 33 13.48 3.48 -6.97
CA PHE A 33 14.39 4.59 -7.31
C PHE A 33 15.85 4.14 -7.28
N ASP A 34 16.25 3.41 -6.23
CA ASP A 34 17.60 2.85 -6.13
C ASP A 34 17.87 1.83 -7.26
N ALA A 35 16.92 0.92 -7.50
CA ALA A 35 17.03 -0.06 -8.59
C ALA A 35 17.13 0.60 -9.98
N MET A 36 16.44 1.73 -10.18
CA MET A 36 16.53 2.53 -11.40
C MET A 36 17.90 3.20 -11.53
N THR A 37 18.45 3.70 -10.42
CA THR A 37 19.77 4.31 -10.36
C THR A 37 20.86 3.30 -10.68
N ASP A 38 20.74 2.08 -10.15
CA ASP A 38 21.67 0.97 -10.40
C ASP A 38 21.40 0.23 -11.72
N SER A 39 20.38 0.64 -12.49
CA SER A 39 19.92 -0.04 -13.72
C SER A 39 19.61 -1.54 -13.53
N ASP A 40 19.25 -1.96 -12.33
CA ASP A 40 18.86 -3.34 -12.01
C ASP A 40 17.44 -3.61 -12.53
N LYS A 41 17.36 -4.07 -13.77
CA LYS A 41 16.10 -4.35 -14.46
C LYS A 41 15.27 -5.44 -13.78
N THR A 42 15.90 -6.40 -13.11
CA THR A 42 15.20 -7.48 -12.41
C THR A 42 14.50 -6.91 -11.19
N LYS A 43 15.25 -6.18 -10.35
CA LYS A 43 14.71 -5.54 -9.15
C LYS A 43 13.66 -4.49 -9.49
N MET A 44 13.86 -3.69 -10.55
CA MET A 44 12.83 -2.78 -11.05
C MET A 44 11.52 -3.49 -11.40
N LYS A 45 11.58 -4.67 -12.03
CA LYS A 45 10.38 -5.45 -12.38
C LYS A 45 9.67 -5.95 -11.12
N GLU A 46 10.42 -6.46 -10.16
CA GLU A 46 9.88 -6.93 -8.89
C GLU A 46 9.22 -5.79 -8.09
N CYS A 47 9.88 -4.65 -7.99
CA CYS A 47 9.33 -3.47 -7.31
C CYS A 47 8.01 -3.01 -7.96
N LYS A 48 7.96 -2.93 -9.29
CA LYS A 48 6.73 -2.58 -10.02
C LYS A 48 5.61 -3.59 -9.78
N GLN A 49 5.91 -4.89 -9.70
CA GLN A 49 4.90 -5.90 -9.39
C GLN A 49 4.35 -5.76 -7.97
N LYS A 50 5.20 -5.45 -6.98
CA LYS A 50 4.76 -5.20 -5.60
C LYS A 50 3.94 -3.92 -5.49
N LEU A 51 4.39 -2.83 -6.12
CA LEU A 51 3.65 -1.57 -6.18
C LEU A 51 2.26 -1.75 -6.78
N GLU A 52 2.10 -2.57 -7.82
CA GLU A 52 0.78 -2.85 -8.39
C GLU A 52 -0.13 -3.62 -7.42
N ARG A 53 0.43 -4.55 -6.62
CA ARG A 53 -0.35 -5.25 -5.57
C ARG A 53 -0.82 -4.26 -4.50
N ILE A 54 0.08 -3.38 -4.03
CA ILE A 54 -0.25 -2.35 -3.04
C ILE A 54 -1.33 -1.40 -3.60
N ARG A 55 -1.21 -0.98 -4.86
CA ARG A 55 -2.21 -0.14 -5.54
C ARG A 55 -3.58 -0.83 -5.57
N GLN A 56 -3.64 -2.11 -5.90
CA GLN A 56 -4.89 -2.89 -5.91
C GLN A 56 -5.53 -2.98 -4.51
N GLU A 57 -4.73 -3.14 -3.46
CA GLU A 57 -5.24 -3.12 -2.08
C GLU A 57 -5.79 -1.74 -1.68
N LEU A 58 -5.07 -0.66 -2.02
CA LEU A 58 -5.53 0.70 -1.75
C LEU A 58 -6.84 1.04 -2.49
N LEU A 59 -6.98 0.59 -3.75
CA LEU A 59 -8.23 0.75 -4.51
C LEU A 59 -9.40 -0.01 -3.86
N ARG A 60 -9.17 -1.23 -3.37
CA ARG A 60 -10.21 -2.00 -2.65
C ARG A 60 -10.67 -1.30 -1.38
N LEU A 61 -9.76 -0.61 -0.70
CA LEU A 61 -10.05 0.20 0.49
C LEU A 61 -10.64 1.58 0.15
N LYS A 62 -10.83 1.91 -1.15
CA LYS A 62 -11.26 3.23 -1.63
C LYS A 62 -10.38 4.38 -1.09
N ALA A 63 -9.09 4.09 -0.94
CA ALA A 63 -8.10 4.98 -0.34
C ALA A 63 -7.19 5.69 -1.37
N LEU A 64 -7.53 5.53 -2.65
CA LEU A 64 -6.87 6.05 -3.85
C LEU A 64 -7.97 6.51 -4.81
#